data_AF-A0A4Q3AMV3-F1
#
_entry.id   AF-A0A4Q3AMV3-F1
#
_cell.length_a   1.000
_cell.length_b   1.000
_cell.length_c   1.000
_cell.angle_alpha   90.00
_cell.angle_beta   90.00
_cell.angle_gamma   90.00
#
_symmetry.space_group_name_H-M   'P 1'
#
loop_
_entity.id
_entity.type
_entity.pdbx_description
1 polymer ?
#
loop_
_entity_poly.entity_id
_entity_poly.type
_entity_poly.pdbx_seq_one_letter_code
_entity_poly.pdbx_strand_id
1 'polypeptide(L)'
;MEFPGKIELKYHNYSVVMNSVRRLAIFSAANIRGDQRYSLSRSAYSDESDWRPDRRISENHQLVNFYYKGNRFDRGHLTRNEDLEFGATPLEAMQSSIDTLHYTNIAPQHESFNASKLRRGEDGGDLDLGL
;
A
#
# COMPACT_ATOMS: atom_id res chain seq x y z
N MET A 1 -18.80 -3.55 -15.85
CA MET A 1 -18.63 -4.89 -15.25
C MET A 1 -18.93 -4.76 -13.77
N GLU A 2 -19.97 -5.44 -13.28
CA GLU A 2 -20.40 -5.39 -11.87
C GLU A 2 -19.86 -6.64 -11.16
N PHE A 3 -19.11 -6.44 -10.07
CA PHE A 3 -18.56 -7.54 -9.27
C PHE A 3 -19.36 -7.59 -7.95
N PRO A 4 -20.05 -8.70 -7.66
CA PRO A 4 -20.70 -8.88 -6.36
C PRO A 4 -19.68 -8.72 -5.23
N GLY A 5 -20.01 -7.92 -4.20
CA GLY A 5 -19.10 -7.66 -3.07
C GLY A 5 -17.98 -6.66 -3.35
N LYS A 6 -18.07 -5.87 -4.43
CA LYS A 6 -17.17 -4.76 -4.72
C LYS A 6 -17.41 -3.60 -3.76
N ILE A 7 -16.34 -3.10 -3.14
CA ILE A 7 -16.39 -1.86 -2.34
C ILE A 7 -15.26 -0.94 -2.80
N GLU A 8 -15.59 0.30 -3.17
CA GLU A 8 -14.58 1.32 -3.47
C GLU A 8 -14.26 2.12 -2.20
N LEU A 9 -12.96 2.24 -1.91
CA LEU A 9 -12.43 3.05 -0.82
C LEU A 9 -11.55 4.14 -1.40
N LYS A 10 -11.95 5.39 -1.20
CA LYS A 10 -11.22 6.58 -1.66
C LYS A 10 -10.33 7.10 -0.52
N TYR A 11 -9.03 7.22 -0.80
CA TYR A 11 -8.02 7.83 0.08
C TYR A 11 -7.57 9.16 -0.54
N HIS A 12 -6.61 9.87 0.07
CA HIS A 12 -6.21 11.20 -0.38
C HIS A 12 -5.81 11.26 -1.87
N ASN A 13 -4.90 10.40 -2.31
CA ASN A 13 -4.35 10.42 -3.68
C ASN A 13 -4.51 9.10 -4.44
N TYR A 14 -5.22 8.12 -3.88
CA TYR A 14 -5.46 6.84 -4.51
C TYR A 14 -6.81 6.27 -4.11
N SER A 15 -7.27 5.27 -4.85
CA SER A 15 -8.47 4.51 -4.52
C SER A 15 -8.21 3.02 -4.64
N VAL A 16 -8.85 2.25 -3.77
CA VAL A 16 -8.81 0.79 -3.78
C VAL A 16 -10.20 0.26 -4.07
N VAL A 17 -10.27 -0.74 -4.93
CA VAL A 17 -11.48 -1.53 -5.12
C VAL A 17 -11.28 -2.89 -4.47
N MET A 18 -12.04 -3.17 -3.40
CA MET A 18 -11.99 -4.41 -2.64
C MET A 18 -12.91 -5.49 -3.23
N ASN A 19 -12.47 -6.74 -3.11
CA ASN A 19 -13.31 -7.93 -3.24
C ASN A 19 -13.59 -8.47 -1.82
N SER A 20 -14.82 -8.32 -1.32
CA SER A 20 -15.16 -8.71 0.05
C SER A 20 -15.03 -10.22 0.32
N VAL A 21 -15.26 -11.06 -0.69
CA VAL A 21 -15.17 -12.53 -0.58
C VAL A 21 -13.71 -12.97 -0.44
N ARG A 22 -12.82 -12.41 -1.25
CA ARG A 22 -11.37 -12.70 -1.19
C ARG A 22 -10.64 -11.94 -0.10
N ARG A 23 -11.27 -10.89 0.44
CA ARG A 23 -10.73 -10.01 1.50
C ARG A 23 -9.48 -9.23 1.07
N LEU A 24 -9.35 -9.01 -0.24
CA LEU A 24 -8.21 -8.40 -0.91
C LEU A 24 -8.70 -7.39 -1.95
N ALA A 25 -7.84 -6.43 -2.30
CA ALA A 25 -8.12 -5.56 -3.42
C ALA A 25 -8.17 -6.33 -4.75
N ILE A 26 -9.10 -5.94 -5.62
CA ILE A 26 -9.09 -6.26 -7.05
C ILE A 26 -7.99 -5.42 -7.71
N PHE A 27 -7.97 -4.12 -7.42
CA PHE A 27 -6.94 -3.19 -7.87
C PHE A 27 -6.83 -1.99 -6.94
N SER A 28 -5.71 -1.30 -7.10
CA SER A 28 -5.45 0.04 -6.56
C SER A 28 -5.06 0.97 -7.71
N ALA A 29 -5.49 2.23 -7.66
CA ALA A 29 -5.14 3.25 -8.64
C ALA A 29 -4.76 4.55 -7.93
N ALA A 30 -3.58 5.08 -8.25
CA ALA A 30 -3.01 6.26 -7.61
C ALA A 30 -2.70 7.37 -8.62
N ASN A 31 -2.88 8.62 -8.21
CA ASN A 31 -2.29 9.78 -8.87
C ASN A 31 -0.93 10.05 -8.23
N ILE A 32 0.07 10.42 -9.03
CA ILE A 32 1.44 10.70 -8.55
C ILE A 32 1.86 12.07 -9.09
N ARG A 33 2.43 12.90 -8.23
CA ARG A 33 3.05 14.18 -8.60
C ARG A 33 4.50 14.21 -8.16
N GLY A 34 5.41 14.06 -9.12
CA GLY A 34 6.85 14.03 -8.85
C GLY A 34 7.44 15.39 -8.47
N ASP A 35 6.85 16.48 -8.98
CA ASP A 35 7.25 17.87 -8.76
C ASP A 35 6.90 18.41 -7.37
N GLN A 36 6.08 17.69 -6.61
CA GLN A 36 5.61 18.06 -5.28
C GLN A 36 5.98 17.00 -4.22
N ARG A 37 6.97 16.16 -4.50
CA ARG A 37 7.41 15.13 -3.57
C ARG A 37 8.21 15.70 -2.41
N TYR A 38 7.91 15.20 -1.24
CA TYR A 38 8.72 15.30 -0.03
C TYR A 38 9.51 14.01 0.14
N SER A 39 10.67 14.11 0.81
CA SER A 39 11.42 12.94 1.27
C SER A 39 11.10 12.75 2.75
N LEU A 40 10.10 11.93 3.06
CA LEU A 40 9.73 11.66 4.45
C LEU A 40 10.59 10.52 5.01
N SER A 41 11.00 10.63 6.27
CA SER A 41 11.73 9.52 6.91
C SER A 41 10.78 8.34 7.12
N ARG A 42 11.14 7.15 6.60
CA ARG A 42 10.38 5.91 6.84
C ARG A 42 10.19 5.61 8.33
N SER A 43 11.15 6.02 9.17
CA SER A 43 11.07 5.85 10.63
C SER A 43 9.89 6.58 11.26
N ALA A 44 9.24 7.48 10.53
CA ALA A 44 8.08 8.19 11.03
C ALA A 44 6.83 7.29 11.08
N TYR A 45 6.70 6.25 10.23
CA TYR A 45 5.48 5.41 10.12
C TYR A 45 5.75 3.93 9.77
N SER A 46 6.78 3.32 10.35
CA SER A 46 7.16 1.93 10.07
C SER A 46 6.97 0.96 11.24
N ASP A 47 6.32 1.39 12.31
CA ASP A 47 6.09 0.54 13.46
C ASP A 47 4.91 -0.40 13.21
N GLU A 48 4.90 -1.55 13.90
CA GLU A 48 3.76 -2.50 13.86
C GLU A 48 2.42 -1.82 14.15
N SER A 49 2.42 -0.73 14.94
CA SER A 49 1.24 0.04 15.32
C SER A 49 0.64 0.89 14.20
N ASP A 50 1.38 1.19 13.15
CA ASP A 50 0.89 2.07 12.08
C ASP A 50 -0.06 1.34 11.11
N TRP A 51 0.06 0.02 11.04
CA TRP A 51 -0.75 -0.87 10.21
C TRP A 51 -2.12 -1.08 10.82
N ARG A 52 -3.18 -0.74 10.07
CA ARG A 52 -4.54 -0.70 10.61
C ARG A 52 -5.61 -1.21 9.65
N PRO A 53 -6.67 -1.84 10.16
CA PRO A 53 -7.83 -2.15 9.33
C PRO A 53 -8.55 -0.85 8.94
N ASP A 54 -9.15 -0.83 7.76
CA ASP A 54 -10.03 0.26 7.36
C ASP A 54 -11.42 0.03 7.97
N ARG A 55 -11.81 0.89 8.91
CA ARG A 55 -13.08 0.76 9.65
C ARG A 55 -14.32 1.06 8.80
N ARG A 56 -14.17 1.53 7.55
CA ARG A 56 -15.30 1.73 6.62
C ARG A 56 -15.88 0.42 6.11
N ILE A 57 -15.15 -0.68 6.23
CA ILE A 57 -15.64 -2.04 5.92
C ILE A 57 -15.36 -2.98 7.10
N SER A 58 -16.13 -4.08 7.18
CA SER A 58 -15.90 -5.10 8.21
C SER A 58 -14.46 -5.64 8.14
N GLU A 59 -13.85 -5.91 9.30
CA GLU A 59 -12.56 -6.60 9.38
C GLU A 59 -12.62 -8.00 8.74
N ASN A 60 -13.80 -8.63 8.70
CA ASN A 60 -14.00 -9.91 8.01
C ASN A 60 -13.84 -9.80 6.48
N HIS A 61 -13.81 -8.59 5.92
CA HIS A 61 -13.57 -8.32 4.50
C HIS A 61 -12.13 -7.87 4.21
N GLN A 62 -11.21 -8.06 5.15
CA GLN A 62 -9.81 -7.64 5.06
C GLN A 62 -8.89 -8.75 5.60
N LEU A 63 -7.68 -8.85 5.06
CA LEU A 63 -6.62 -9.63 5.70
C LEU A 63 -5.83 -8.73 6.64
N VAL A 64 -6.08 -8.87 7.95
CA VAL A 64 -5.41 -8.10 9.01
C VAL A 64 -4.13 -8.77 9.51
N ASN A 65 -3.45 -8.17 10.49
CA ASN A 65 -2.08 -8.53 10.93
C ASN A 65 -1.85 -10.03 11.13
N PHE A 66 -2.82 -10.76 11.68
CA PHE A 66 -2.72 -12.20 11.95
C PHE A 66 -2.31 -13.03 10.73
N TYR A 67 -2.72 -12.65 9.52
CA TYR A 67 -2.40 -13.39 8.29
C TYR A 67 -0.94 -13.27 7.85
N TYR A 68 -0.20 -12.30 8.38
CA TYR A 68 1.19 -12.01 8.02
C TYR A 68 2.19 -12.44 9.10
N LYS A 69 1.71 -13.03 10.22
CA LYS A 69 2.57 -13.48 11.32
C LYS A 69 2.90 -14.96 11.21
N GLY A 70 4.15 -15.31 11.52
CA GLY A 70 4.63 -16.70 11.59
C GLY A 70 4.66 -17.42 10.24
N ASN A 71 4.75 -16.69 9.13
CA ASN A 71 4.84 -17.24 7.78
C ASN A 71 5.70 -16.35 6.88
N ARG A 72 5.83 -16.71 5.59
CA ARG A 72 6.71 -16.02 4.61
C ARG A 72 6.02 -14.91 3.81
N PHE A 73 4.81 -14.52 4.20
CA PHE A 73 4.09 -13.41 3.58
C PHE A 73 4.34 -12.12 4.32
N ASP A 74 4.92 -11.16 3.61
CA ASP A 74 5.01 -9.78 4.03
C ASP A 74 3.73 -9.00 3.69
N ARG A 75 3.59 -7.85 4.34
CA ARG A 75 2.60 -6.81 4.02
C ARG A 75 3.03 -6.04 2.77
N GLY A 76 2.77 -6.63 1.61
CA GLY A 76 3.07 -6.04 0.32
C GLY A 76 2.08 -4.93 -0.05
N HIS A 77 2.59 -3.72 -0.22
CA HIS A 77 1.81 -2.57 -0.68
C HIS A 77 1.38 -2.73 -2.14
N LEU A 78 0.12 -2.39 -2.44
CA LEU A 78 -0.36 -2.25 -3.83
C LEU A 78 -0.05 -0.84 -4.36
N THR A 79 -0.45 0.20 -3.62
CA THR A 79 0.11 1.55 -3.78
C THR A 79 1.24 1.74 -2.78
N ARG A 80 2.42 2.10 -3.27
CA ARG A 80 3.61 2.32 -2.44
C ARG A 80 3.49 3.60 -1.63
N ASN A 81 4.08 3.57 -0.45
CA ASN A 81 4.13 4.69 0.47
C ASN A 81 4.87 5.89 -0.13
N GLU A 82 6.05 5.65 -0.71
CA GLU A 82 6.93 6.67 -1.30
C GLU A 82 6.30 7.33 -2.54
N ASP A 83 5.36 6.64 -3.19
CA ASP A 83 4.65 7.18 -4.34
C ASP A 83 3.63 8.25 -3.97
N LEU A 84 3.22 8.28 -2.70
CA LEU A 84 2.21 9.19 -2.17
C LEU A 84 2.76 10.29 -1.26
N GLU A 85 4.09 10.41 -1.12
CA GLU A 85 4.75 11.47 -0.35
C GLU A 85 4.72 12.82 -1.09
N PHE A 86 3.55 13.27 -1.58
CA PHE A 86 3.41 14.56 -2.25
C PHE A 86 2.16 15.31 -1.78
N GLY A 87 2.17 16.63 -1.90
CA GLY A 87 1.05 17.49 -1.53
C GLY A 87 1.43 18.96 -1.54
N ALA A 88 0.48 19.85 -1.23
CA ALA A 88 0.77 21.27 -1.08
C ALA A 88 1.58 21.55 0.20
N THR A 89 1.51 20.64 1.17
CA THR A 89 2.26 20.73 2.44
C THR A 89 2.87 19.38 2.83
N PRO A 90 3.93 19.37 3.68
CA PRO A 90 4.47 18.12 4.23
C PRO A 90 3.44 17.28 4.99
N LEU A 91 2.47 17.94 5.64
CA LEU A 91 1.41 17.25 6.39
C LEU A 91 0.46 16.49 5.45
N GLU A 92 0.08 17.08 4.32
CA GLU A 92 -0.75 16.41 3.31
C GLU A 92 -0.03 15.21 2.69
N ALA A 93 1.26 15.39 2.35
CA ALA A 93 2.10 14.32 1.85
C ALA A 93 2.20 13.15 2.85
N MET A 94 2.40 13.48 4.13
CA MET A 94 2.40 12.53 5.23
C MET A 94 1.05 11.81 5.37
N GLN A 95 -0.07 12.53 5.36
CA GLN A 95 -1.40 11.92 5.46
C GLN A 95 -1.68 10.95 4.31
N SER A 96 -1.34 11.35 3.09
CA SER A 96 -1.50 10.51 1.91
C SER A 96 -0.60 9.28 1.94
N SER A 97 0.64 9.42 2.41
CA SER A 97 1.58 8.32 2.61
C SER A 97 1.07 7.34 3.67
N ILE A 98 0.63 7.81 4.84
CA ILE A 98 0.15 6.93 5.93
C ILE A 98 -1.12 6.17 5.52
N ASP A 99 -1.96 6.72 4.64
CA ASP A 99 -3.13 5.98 4.13
C ASP A 99 -2.75 4.64 3.50
N THR A 100 -1.56 4.51 2.92
CA THR A 100 -1.11 3.26 2.27
C THR A 100 -0.92 2.10 3.25
N LEU A 101 -0.88 2.37 4.57
CA LEU A 101 -0.71 1.39 5.64
C LEU A 101 -2.04 0.72 6.08
N HIS A 102 -3.17 1.03 5.41
CA HIS A 102 -4.41 0.29 5.62
C HIS A 102 -4.36 -1.09 4.96
N TYR A 103 -4.81 -2.14 5.66
CA TYR A 103 -4.81 -3.52 5.15
C TYR A 103 -5.58 -3.72 3.84
N THR A 104 -6.50 -2.82 3.51
CA THR A 104 -7.20 -2.77 2.21
C THR A 104 -6.25 -2.52 1.04
N ASN A 105 -5.14 -1.82 1.25
CA ASN A 105 -4.08 -1.60 0.25
C ASN A 105 -2.99 -2.69 0.27
N ILE A 106 -3.13 -3.72 1.10
CA ILE A 106 -2.09 -4.73 1.33
C ILE A 106 -2.50 -6.07 0.75
N ALA A 107 -1.54 -6.74 0.12
CA ALA A 107 -1.65 -8.11 -0.34
C ALA A 107 -0.50 -8.97 0.23
N PRO A 108 -0.75 -10.26 0.54
CA PRO A 108 0.31 -11.21 0.84
C PRO A 108 1.31 -11.27 -0.31
N GLN A 109 2.54 -10.83 -0.04
CA GLN A 109 3.66 -10.94 -0.96
C GLN A 109 4.73 -11.79 -0.31
N HIS A 110 5.30 -12.74 -1.06
CA HIS A 110 6.39 -13.55 -0.54
C HIS A 110 7.59 -12.65 -0.20
N GLU A 111 8.21 -12.87 0.96
CA GLU A 111 9.30 -12.04 1.51
C GLU A 111 10.41 -11.73 0.48
N SER A 112 10.77 -12.70 -0.36
CA SER A 112 11.83 -12.52 -1.36
C SER A 112 11.45 -11.57 -2.49
N PHE A 113 10.15 -11.49 -2.80
CA PHE A 113 9.61 -10.59 -3.81
C PHE A 113 9.44 -9.19 -3.23
N ASN A 114 8.82 -9.09 -2.05
CA ASN A 114 8.57 -7.81 -1.37
C ASN A 114 9.88 -7.09 -1.00
N ALA A 115 10.90 -7.83 -0.55
CA ALA A 115 12.21 -7.29 -0.20
C ALA A 115 13.20 -7.23 -1.39
N SER A 116 12.78 -7.56 -2.61
CA SER A 116 13.70 -7.61 -3.77
C SER A 116 14.39 -6.27 -4.06
N LYS A 117 13.76 -5.14 -3.69
CA LYS A 117 14.37 -3.80 -3.74
C LYS A 117 15.47 -3.54 -2.70
N LEU A 118 15.48 -4.27 -1.58
CA LEU A 118 16.49 -4.14 -0.52
C LEU A 118 17.72 -5.01 -0.75
N ARG A 119 17.62 -6.04 -1.61
CA ARG A 119 18.72 -7.01 -1.87
C ARG A 119 19.56 -6.70 -3.10
N ARG A 120 19.08 -5.84 -4.00
CA ARG A 120 19.91 -5.20 -5.01
C ARG A 120 20.23 -3.80 -4.50
N GLY A 121 21.51 -3.49 -4.26
CA GLY A 121 21.94 -2.14 -3.93
C GLY A 121 21.81 -1.17 -5.11
N GLU A 122 20.62 -1.05 -5.68
CA GLU A 122 20.33 -0.27 -6.87
C GLU A 122 19.19 0.70 -6.58
N ASP A 123 19.55 1.98 -6.49
CA ASP A 123 18.63 3.10 -6.53
C ASP A 123 17.74 3.00 -7.78
N GLY A 124 16.45 2.75 -7.59
CA GLY A 124 15.36 3.29 -8.42
C GLY A 124 15.42 3.17 -9.95
N GLY A 125 16.24 2.30 -10.54
CA GLY A 125 16.30 2.09 -11.98
C GLY A 125 15.08 1.31 -12.48
N ASP A 126 14.43 1.86 -13.50
CA ASP A 126 13.38 1.20 -14.28
C ASP A 126 13.75 -0.25 -14.63
N LEU A 127 12.74 -1.10 -14.69
CA LEU A 127 12.86 -2.46 -15.21
C LEU A 127 13.30 -2.40 -16.67
N ASP A 128 14.61 -2.42 -16.91
CA ASP A 128 15.17 -2.73 -18.23
C ASP A 128 14.97 -4.24 -18.45
N LEU A 129 13.78 -4.59 -18.95
CA LEU A 129 13.50 -5.90 -19.50
C LEU A 129 14.23 -5.97 -20.84
N GLY A 130 15.49 -6.40 -20.78
CA GLY A 130 16.35 -6.58 -21.96
C GLY A 130 15.73 -7.47 -23.03
N LEU A 131 15.04 -6.81 -23.97
CA LEU A 131 14.68 -7.29 -25.31
C LEU A 131 15.23 -6.31 -26.34
#